data_AF-A0A4R9GI13-F1
#
_entry.id   AF-A0A4R9GI13-F1
#
_cell.length_a   1.000
_cell.length_b   1.000
_cell.length_c   1.000
_cell.angle_alpha   90.00
_cell.angle_beta   90.00
_cell.angle_gamma   90.00
#
_symmetry.space_group_name_H-M   'P 1'
#
loop_
_entity.id
_entity.type
_entity.pdbx_description
1 polymer ?
#
loop_
_entity_poly.entity_id
_entity_poly.type
_entity_poly.pdbx_seq_one_letter_code
_entity_poly.pdbx_strand_id
1 'polypeptide(L)'
;MTSGIEEGKKQISCRNCGSLIPAESERCVFCGAYQIAGRVPVLKYFSESKFFRRFLLYPFSALLSPGLPLVLYFSGVRFADKTWLIAFSFFGILFCIFGYISEWIFLHKARGEAKDFRQGFFEWQKKLFDRSPALSYAGMFLFVCVPLVDWPNPIPFSLSSSAIWTAILIFLIKILFPLF
;
A
#
# COMPACT_ATOMS: atom_id res chain seq x y z
N MET A 1 31.00 44.41 -11.04
CA MET A 1 30.59 43.96 -9.70
C MET A 1 29.58 42.84 -9.89
N THR A 2 29.80 41.76 -9.14
CA THR A 2 29.36 40.38 -9.36
C THR A 2 27.85 40.20 -9.48
N SER A 3 27.41 39.71 -10.64
CA SER A 3 26.13 39.02 -10.82
C SER A 3 26.15 37.75 -9.97
N GLY A 4 25.40 37.76 -8.86
CA GLY A 4 25.15 36.57 -8.05
C GLY A 4 24.37 35.57 -8.89
N ILE A 5 25.06 34.55 -9.38
CA ILE A 5 24.46 33.34 -9.93
C ILE A 5 23.73 32.70 -8.75
N GLU A 6 22.40 32.79 -8.71
CA GLU A 6 21.62 31.86 -7.90
C GLU A 6 21.98 30.47 -8.40
N GLU A 7 22.86 29.77 -7.68
CA GLU A 7 23.08 28.35 -7.85
C GLU A 7 21.72 27.68 -7.73
N GLY A 8 21.12 27.32 -8.87
CA GLY A 8 19.82 26.68 -8.93
C GLY A 8 19.87 25.44 -8.05
N LYS A 9 19.31 25.53 -6.85
CA LYS A 9 19.33 24.45 -5.85
C LYS A 9 18.80 23.20 -6.53
N LYS A 10 19.69 22.23 -6.77
CA LYS A 10 19.35 20.99 -7.46
C LYS A 10 18.20 20.33 -6.71
N GLN A 11 17.06 20.15 -7.36
CA GLN A 11 15.91 19.46 -6.79
C GLN A 11 15.93 17.99 -7.20
N ILE A 12 15.59 17.10 -6.28
CA ILE A 12 15.45 15.66 -6.51
C ILE A 12 14.05 15.20 -6.13
N SER A 13 13.56 14.12 -6.74
CA SER A 13 12.30 13.50 -6.36
C SER A 13 12.49 12.62 -5.13
N CYS A 14 11.64 12.79 -4.11
CA CYS A 14 11.65 11.98 -2.91
C CYS A 14 11.33 10.52 -3.25
N ARG A 15 12.16 9.58 -2.80
CA ARG A 15 11.97 8.14 -3.07
C ARG A 15 10.69 7.53 -2.49
N ASN A 16 10.11 8.12 -1.43
CA ASN A 16 8.93 7.58 -0.75
C ASN A 16 7.62 8.14 -1.29
N CYS A 17 7.55 9.44 -1.58
CA CYS A 17 6.32 10.06 -2.05
C CYS A 17 6.39 10.61 -3.47
N GLY A 18 7.58 10.93 -3.98
CA GLY A 18 7.79 11.51 -5.30
C GLY A 18 7.78 13.04 -5.35
N SER A 19 7.60 13.72 -4.21
CA SER A 19 7.65 15.19 -4.14
C SER A 19 9.05 15.71 -4.48
N LEU A 20 9.14 16.88 -5.11
CA LEU A 20 10.42 17.55 -5.36
C LEU A 20 10.94 18.16 -4.05
N ILE A 21 12.19 17.82 -3.68
CA ILE A 21 12.86 18.29 -2.48
C ILE A 21 14.27 18.79 -2.83
N PRO A 22 14.87 19.68 -2.02
CA PRO A 22 16.27 20.07 -2.19
C PRO A 22 17.19 18.85 -2.11
N ALA A 23 18.21 18.77 -2.98
CA ALA A 23 19.15 17.64 -3.02
C ALA A 23 19.92 17.42 -1.70
N GLU A 24 20.14 18.49 -0.94
CA GLU A 24 20.85 18.44 0.34
C GLU A 24 19.96 18.00 1.51
N SER A 25 18.66 17.84 1.29
CA SER A 25 17.72 17.51 2.35
C SER A 25 17.85 16.04 2.77
N GLU A 26 18.34 15.81 4.00
CA GLU A 26 18.48 14.44 4.54
C GLU A 26 17.12 13.72 4.71
N ARG A 27 16.04 14.47 4.94
CA ARG A 27 14.67 13.97 5.13
C ARG A 27 13.68 14.76 4.28
N CYS A 28 12.71 14.06 3.70
CA CYS A 28 11.66 14.72 2.95
C CYS A 28 10.74 15.54 3.88
N VAL A 29 10.59 16.83 3.58
CA VAL A 29 9.72 17.75 4.34
C VAL A 29 8.23 17.37 4.29
N PHE A 30 7.80 16.62 3.27
CA PHE A 30 6.40 16.25 3.08
C PHE A 30 6.01 14.92 3.74
N CYS A 31 6.88 13.91 3.66
CA CYS A 31 6.58 12.56 4.16
C CYS A 31 7.51 12.09 5.29
N GLY A 32 8.50 12.89 5.68
CA GLY A 32 9.45 12.56 6.76
C GLY A 32 10.47 11.47 6.42
N ALA A 33 10.39 10.84 5.25
CA ALA A 33 11.28 9.73 4.87
C ALA A 33 12.72 10.21 4.68
N TYR A 34 13.68 9.45 5.20
CA TYR A 34 15.10 9.70 4.98
C TYR A 34 15.46 9.47 3.52
N GLN A 35 16.39 10.25 2.96
CA GLN A 35 16.83 10.10 1.58
C GLN A 35 18.22 9.45 1.45
N ILE A 36 19.01 9.45 2.53
CA ILE A 36 20.39 8.96 2.55
C ILE A 36 20.43 7.54 3.15
N ALA A 37 21.13 6.62 2.48
CA ALA A 37 21.35 5.26 2.97
C ALA A 37 22.20 5.27 4.26
N GLY A 38 21.95 4.32 5.17
CA GLY A 38 22.69 4.20 6.43
C GLY A 38 22.14 5.01 7.62
N ARG A 39 21.23 5.97 7.39
CA ARG A 39 20.55 6.71 8.49
C ARG A 39 19.41 5.93 9.14
N VAL A 40 18.87 4.92 8.45
CA VAL A 40 17.83 4.01 8.94
C VAL A 40 18.18 2.57 8.59
N PRO A 41 17.64 1.57 9.31
CA PRO A 41 17.85 0.16 8.97
C PRO A 41 17.53 -0.11 7.49
N VAL A 42 18.34 -0.98 6.86
CA VAL A 42 18.27 -1.26 5.43
C VAL A 42 16.87 -1.67 4.99
N LEU A 43 16.19 -2.52 5.77
CA LEU A 43 14.83 -2.95 5.47
C LEU A 43 13.84 -1.78 5.46
N LYS A 44 13.93 -0.88 6.46
CA LYS A 44 13.11 0.33 6.52
C LYS A 44 13.40 1.23 5.33
N TYR A 45 14.69 1.42 5.00
CA TYR A 45 15.13 2.18 3.84
C TYR A 45 14.49 1.67 2.54
N PHE A 46 14.50 0.37 2.28
CA PHE A 46 13.89 -0.20 1.07
C PHE A 46 12.37 -0.18 1.10
N SER A 47 11.75 -0.48 2.25
CA SER A 47 10.29 -0.49 2.40
C SER A 47 9.68 0.91 2.19
N GLU A 48 10.42 1.97 2.51
CA GLU A 48 10.04 3.36 2.23
C GLU A 48 10.17 3.74 0.74
N SER A 49 10.75 2.91 -0.13
CA SER A 49 10.82 3.23 -1.55
C SER A 49 9.48 2.97 -2.25
N LYS A 50 8.88 4.03 -2.81
CA LYS A 50 7.67 3.97 -3.64
C LYS A 50 7.87 3.07 -4.85
N PHE A 51 9.04 3.16 -5.47
CA PHE A 51 9.39 2.36 -6.63
C PHE A 51 9.37 0.88 -6.26
N PHE A 52 10.03 0.51 -5.16
CA PHE A 52 10.04 -0.86 -4.66
C PHE A 52 8.61 -1.37 -4.41
N ARG A 53 7.78 -0.58 -3.73
CA ARG A 53 6.40 -0.99 -3.41
C ARG A 53 5.53 -1.18 -4.66
N ARG A 54 5.52 -0.19 -5.57
CA ARG A 54 4.64 -0.19 -6.76
C ARG A 54 5.09 -1.11 -7.87
N PHE A 55 6.39 -1.34 -8.04
CA PHE A 55 6.92 -2.11 -9.17
C PHE A 55 7.40 -3.51 -8.78
N LEU A 56 7.80 -3.71 -7.53
CA LEU A 56 8.24 -5.01 -7.06
C LEU A 56 7.20 -5.64 -6.13
N LEU A 57 6.96 -5.05 -4.96
CA LEU A 57 6.22 -5.69 -3.88
C LEU A 57 4.78 -6.06 -4.25
N TYR A 58 3.98 -5.08 -4.72
CA TYR A 58 2.56 -5.34 -5.03
C TYR A 58 2.37 -6.21 -6.27
N PRO A 59 3.05 -5.97 -7.41
CA PRO A 59 2.97 -6.87 -8.57
C PRO A 59 3.41 -8.29 -8.23
N PHE A 60 4.50 -8.45 -7.49
CA PHE A 60 5.00 -9.77 -7.13
C PHE A 60 4.01 -10.52 -6.23
N SER A 61 3.36 -9.83 -5.28
CA SER A 61 2.25 -10.39 -4.50
C SER A 61 1.08 -10.84 -5.38
N ALA A 62 0.69 -10.02 -6.36
CA ALA A 62 -0.38 -10.35 -7.28
C ALA A 62 -0.04 -11.48 -8.25
N LEU A 63 1.23 -11.68 -8.61
CA LEU A 63 1.68 -12.78 -9.46
C LEU A 63 1.82 -14.08 -8.67
N LEU A 64 2.41 -14.03 -7.47
CA LEU A 64 2.56 -15.20 -6.62
C LEU A 64 1.22 -15.76 -6.15
N SER A 65 0.26 -14.88 -5.89
CA SER A 65 -1.05 -15.27 -5.37
C SER A 65 -1.76 -16.33 -6.23
N PRO A 66 -2.03 -16.12 -7.54
CA PRO A 66 -2.57 -17.16 -8.41
C PRO A 66 -1.48 -18.11 -8.95
N GLY A 67 -0.23 -17.65 -9.06
CA GLY A 67 0.87 -18.43 -9.61
C GLY A 67 1.23 -19.64 -8.76
N LEU A 68 1.27 -19.49 -7.43
CA LEU A 68 1.59 -20.58 -6.52
C LEU A 68 0.54 -21.72 -6.57
N PRO A 69 -0.77 -21.46 -6.46
CA PRO A 69 -1.79 -22.47 -6.68
C PRO A 69 -1.70 -23.15 -8.04
N LEU A 70 -1.42 -22.39 -9.09
CA LEU A 70 -1.32 -22.90 -10.45
C LEU A 70 -0.14 -23.88 -10.60
N VAL A 71 1.04 -23.50 -10.09
CA VAL A 71 2.23 -24.35 -10.10
C VAL A 71 2.02 -25.61 -9.27
N LEU A 72 1.39 -25.49 -8.09
CA LEU A 72 1.06 -26.64 -7.24
C LEU A 72 0.05 -27.58 -7.91
N TYR A 73 -0.92 -27.03 -8.62
CA TYR A 73 -1.88 -27.80 -9.41
C TYR A 73 -1.18 -28.61 -10.51
N PHE A 74 -0.28 -27.99 -11.29
CA PHE A 74 0.44 -28.67 -12.37
C PHE A 74 1.51 -29.67 -11.89
N SER A 75 2.12 -29.43 -10.74
CA SER A 75 3.13 -30.33 -10.16
C SER A 75 2.54 -31.58 -9.49
N GLY A 76 1.21 -31.66 -9.36
CA GLY A 76 0.53 -32.82 -8.77
C GLY A 76 0.73 -32.97 -7.26
N VAL A 77 1.27 -31.94 -6.59
CA VAL A 77 1.47 -31.94 -5.13
C VAL A 77 0.12 -31.93 -4.43
N ARG A 78 -0.14 -32.98 -3.63
CA ARG A 78 -1.38 -33.08 -2.85
C ARG A 78 -1.25 -32.29 -1.55
N PHE A 79 -1.89 -31.14 -1.48
CA PHE A 79 -2.09 -30.41 -0.23
C PHE A 79 -3.26 -31.01 0.56
N ALA A 80 -3.05 -31.26 1.86
CA ALA A 80 -4.07 -31.83 2.74
C ALA A 80 -5.28 -30.91 2.93
N ASP A 81 -5.08 -29.58 2.90
CA ASP A 81 -6.16 -28.60 3.07
C ASP A 81 -6.02 -27.48 2.02
N LYS A 82 -6.85 -27.56 0.97
CA LYS A 82 -6.89 -26.58 -0.12
C LYS A 82 -7.43 -25.21 0.33
N THR A 83 -8.11 -25.12 1.48
CA THR A 83 -8.65 -23.85 1.96
C THR A 83 -7.54 -22.86 2.30
N TRP A 84 -6.40 -23.33 2.85
CA TRP A 84 -5.26 -22.47 3.14
C TRP A 84 -4.64 -21.88 1.87
N LEU A 85 -4.57 -22.68 0.80
CA LEU A 85 -4.09 -22.21 -0.49
C LEU A 85 -4.98 -21.08 -1.04
N ILE A 86 -6.30 -21.25 -0.94
CA ILE A 86 -7.28 -20.21 -1.31
C ILE A 86 -7.11 -18.96 -0.43
N ALA A 87 -6.96 -19.14 0.89
CA ALA A 87 -6.77 -18.03 1.82
C ALA A 87 -5.49 -17.23 1.55
N PHE A 88 -4.35 -17.88 1.30
CA PHE A 88 -3.10 -17.19 0.96
C PHE A 88 -3.18 -16.46 -0.37
N SER A 89 -3.86 -17.05 -1.36
CA SER A 89 -4.10 -16.39 -2.65
C SER A 89 -4.98 -15.15 -2.46
N PHE A 90 -6.10 -15.32 -1.77
CA PHE A 90 -7.01 -14.22 -1.47
C PHE A 90 -6.29 -13.06 -0.74
N PHE A 91 -5.48 -13.39 0.26
CA PHE A 91 -4.63 -12.43 0.96
C PHE A 91 -3.68 -11.68 0.02
N GLY A 92 -2.97 -12.40 -0.86
CA GLY A 92 -1.98 -11.81 -1.76
C GLY A 92 -2.60 -10.86 -2.81
N ILE A 93 -3.78 -11.21 -3.34
CA ILE A 93 -4.56 -10.33 -4.22
C ILE A 93 -5.01 -9.08 -3.49
N LEU A 94 -5.63 -9.24 -2.31
CA LEU A 94 -6.09 -8.09 -1.52
C LEU A 94 -4.92 -7.19 -1.10
N PHE A 95 -3.79 -7.77 -0.73
CA PHE A 95 -2.59 -7.01 -0.35
C PHE A 95 -2.10 -6.14 -1.49
N CYS A 96 -2.13 -6.64 -2.73
CA CYS A 96 -1.83 -5.84 -3.92
C CYS A 96 -2.85 -4.72 -4.12
N ILE A 97 -4.15 -5.03 -4.11
CA ILE A 97 -5.23 -4.05 -4.33
C ILE A 97 -5.18 -2.93 -3.29
N PHE A 98 -5.16 -3.29 -2.00
CA PHE A 98 -5.07 -2.32 -0.91
C PHE A 98 -3.74 -1.58 -0.92
N GLY A 99 -2.64 -2.24 -1.31
CA GLY A 99 -1.33 -1.63 -1.50
C GLY A 99 -1.36 -0.49 -2.53
N TYR A 100 -1.94 -0.72 -3.70
CA TYR A 100 -2.04 0.31 -4.73
C TYR A 100 -2.96 1.46 -4.35
N ILE A 101 -4.11 1.15 -3.73
CA ILE A 101 -5.07 2.19 -3.35
C ILE A 101 -4.51 3.04 -2.19
N SER A 102 -3.85 2.41 -1.21
CA SER A 102 -3.22 3.14 -0.10
C SER A 102 -2.04 4.01 -0.54
N GLU A 103 -1.31 3.63 -1.59
CA GLU A 103 -0.34 4.53 -2.22
C GLU A 103 -1.02 5.80 -2.74
N TRP A 104 -2.16 5.67 -3.42
CA TRP A 104 -2.89 6.83 -3.94
C TRP A 104 -3.40 7.73 -2.82
N ILE A 105 -3.93 7.14 -1.76
CA ILE A 105 -4.37 7.85 -0.56
C ILE A 105 -3.19 8.59 0.10
N PHE A 106 -2.05 7.91 0.27
CA PHE A 106 -0.86 8.49 0.88
C PHE A 106 -0.26 9.63 0.05
N LEU A 107 -0.46 9.62 -1.27
CA LEU A 107 -0.03 10.73 -2.12
C LEU A 107 -0.81 12.03 -1.89
N HIS A 108 -2.02 11.99 -1.33
CA HIS A 108 -2.71 13.21 -0.91
C HIS A 108 -1.99 13.85 0.29
N LYS A 109 -1.54 13.04 1.26
CA LYS A 109 -0.71 13.51 2.38
C LYS A 109 0.61 14.12 1.89
N ALA A 110 1.29 13.44 0.97
CA ALA A 110 2.56 13.93 0.44
C ALA A 110 2.47 15.21 -0.41
N ARG A 111 1.30 15.49 -1.01
CA ARG A 111 1.05 16.73 -1.75
C ARG A 111 0.66 17.90 -0.85
N GLY A 112 0.52 17.67 0.46
CA GLY A 112 -0.03 18.66 1.39
C GLY A 112 -1.54 18.85 1.26
N GLU A 113 -2.24 18.01 0.48
CA GLU A 113 -3.71 18.03 0.37
C GLU A 113 -4.38 17.45 1.63
N ALA A 114 -3.65 16.62 2.38
CA ALA A 114 -4.13 15.96 3.59
C ALA A 114 -3.09 16.04 4.71
N LYS A 115 -3.52 16.21 5.96
CA LYS A 115 -2.63 16.14 7.14
C LYS A 115 -2.26 14.69 7.45
N ASP A 116 -3.24 13.80 7.40
CA ASP A 116 -3.11 12.40 7.81
C ASP A 116 -3.71 11.44 6.80
N PHE A 117 -3.35 10.15 6.94
CA PHE A 117 -3.81 9.10 6.04
C PHE A 117 -5.35 9.02 6.02
N ARG A 118 -5.98 9.17 7.19
CA ARG A 118 -7.45 9.22 7.33
C ARG A 118 -8.07 10.36 6.55
N GLN A 119 -7.47 11.55 6.61
CA GLN A 119 -7.96 12.70 5.85
C GLN A 119 -7.81 12.44 4.34
N GLY A 120 -6.63 11.95 3.91
CA GLY A 120 -6.37 11.59 2.52
C GLY A 120 -7.35 10.55 1.97
N PHE A 121 -7.83 9.65 2.82
CA PHE A 121 -8.86 8.68 2.46
C PHE A 121 -10.21 9.36 2.22
N PHE A 122 -10.64 10.28 3.07
CA PHE A 122 -11.88 11.02 2.86
C PHE A 122 -11.82 11.89 1.59
N GLU A 123 -10.69 12.53 1.30
CA GLU A 123 -10.50 13.25 0.03
C GLU A 123 -10.55 12.30 -1.17
N TRP A 124 -9.91 11.13 -1.08
CA TRP A 124 -9.98 10.11 -2.12
C TRP A 124 -11.41 9.61 -2.33
N GLN A 125 -12.16 9.36 -1.25
CA GLN A 125 -13.56 8.93 -1.30
C GLN A 125 -14.48 9.98 -1.89
N LYS A 126 -14.28 11.25 -1.56
CA LYS A 126 -15.06 12.35 -2.14
C LYS A 126 -14.83 12.40 -3.66
N LYS A 127 -13.57 12.38 -4.10
CA LYS A 127 -13.21 12.33 -5.52
C LYS A 127 -13.78 11.09 -6.23
N LEU A 128 -13.85 9.94 -5.53
CA LEU A 128 -14.43 8.72 -6.06
C LEU A 128 -15.96 8.79 -6.13
N PHE A 129 -16.61 9.43 -5.16
CA PHE A 129 -18.06 9.66 -5.11
C PHE A 129 -18.51 10.54 -6.27
N ASP A 130 -17.79 11.63 -6.53
CA ASP A 130 -18.08 12.54 -7.64
C ASP A 130 -18.01 11.85 -9.01
N ARG A 131 -17.17 10.80 -9.13
CA ARG A 131 -17.11 9.97 -10.35
C ARG A 131 -18.18 8.89 -10.40
N SER A 132 -18.40 8.21 -9.28
CA SER A 132 -19.31 7.07 -9.19
C SER A 132 -19.67 6.79 -7.72
N PRO A 133 -20.92 7.05 -7.31
CA PRO A 133 -21.36 6.80 -5.93
C PRO A 133 -21.20 5.34 -5.50
N ALA A 134 -21.51 4.40 -6.40
CA ALA A 134 -21.41 2.96 -6.12
C ALA A 134 -19.98 2.52 -5.76
N LEU A 135 -18.95 3.00 -6.48
CA LEU A 135 -17.56 2.66 -6.15
C LEU A 135 -17.12 3.32 -4.84
N SER A 136 -17.64 4.49 -4.51
CA SER A 136 -17.33 5.13 -3.22
C SER A 136 -17.88 4.34 -2.04
N TYR A 137 -19.14 3.88 -2.11
CA TYR A 137 -19.72 3.01 -1.08
C TYR A 137 -19.01 1.66 -0.99
N ALA A 138 -18.67 1.04 -2.12
CA ALA A 138 -17.85 -0.17 -2.13
C ALA A 138 -16.47 0.07 -1.48
N GLY A 139 -15.86 1.22 -1.75
CA GLY A 139 -14.64 1.67 -1.09
C GLY A 139 -14.80 1.82 0.41
N MET A 140 -15.88 2.47 0.89
CA MET A 140 -16.16 2.58 2.34
C MET A 140 -16.22 1.20 3.01
N PHE A 141 -16.91 0.25 2.38
CA PHE A 141 -17.06 -1.10 2.89
C PHE A 141 -15.72 -1.86 2.93
N LEU A 142 -14.98 -1.84 1.82
CA LEU A 142 -13.70 -2.56 1.70
C LEU A 142 -12.60 -1.98 2.62
N PHE A 143 -12.65 -0.68 2.90
CA PHE A 143 -11.63 0.05 3.64
C PHE A 143 -12.03 0.41 5.07
N VAL A 144 -12.74 -0.50 5.75
CA VAL A 144 -13.19 -0.34 7.14
C VAL A 144 -12.07 -0.06 8.15
N CYS A 145 -10.82 -0.40 7.81
CA CYS A 145 -9.66 -0.25 8.69
C CYS A 145 -9.05 1.16 8.71
N VAL A 146 -9.41 2.02 7.76
CA VAL A 146 -8.87 3.38 7.66
C VAL A 146 -9.16 4.23 8.90
N PRO A 147 -10.40 4.29 9.44
CA PRO A 147 -10.70 5.12 10.61
C PRO A 147 -10.16 4.56 11.94
N LEU A 148 -9.62 3.33 11.97
CA LEU A 148 -9.26 2.66 13.22
C LEU A 148 -7.89 3.10 13.78
N VAL A 149 -6.94 3.43 12.90
CA VAL A 149 -5.53 3.67 13.28
C VAL A 149 -4.94 4.75 12.36
N ASP A 150 -4.04 5.58 12.89
CA ASP A 150 -3.23 6.48 12.07
C ASP A 150 -2.10 5.70 11.40
N TRP A 151 -2.28 5.40 10.12
CA TRP A 151 -1.34 4.61 9.34
C TRP A 151 -0.12 5.45 8.92
N PRO A 152 1.10 5.08 9.36
CA PRO A 152 2.30 5.84 9.05
C PRO A 152 2.78 5.63 7.60
N ASN A 153 2.46 4.47 7.01
CA ASN A 153 2.88 4.06 5.67
C ASN A 153 1.79 3.20 5.00
N PRO A 154 1.81 3.07 3.67
CA PRO A 154 0.87 2.22 2.92
C PRO A 154 0.92 0.72 3.29
N ILE A 155 2.12 0.19 3.59
CA ILE A 155 2.32 -1.25 3.88
C ILE A 155 1.54 -1.76 5.10
N PRO A 156 1.67 -1.17 6.31
CA PRO A 156 0.95 -1.70 7.48
C PRO A 156 -0.57 -1.65 7.29
N PHE A 157 -1.06 -0.66 6.57
CA PHE A 157 -2.48 -0.58 6.21
C PHE A 157 -2.91 -1.71 5.28
N SER A 158 -2.17 -1.95 4.19
CA SER A 158 -2.51 -3.01 3.24
C SER A 158 -2.41 -4.39 3.89
N LEU A 159 -1.39 -4.61 4.73
CA LEU A 159 -1.23 -5.85 5.49
C LEU A 159 -2.42 -6.11 6.43
N SER A 160 -2.80 -5.11 7.22
CA SER A 160 -3.87 -5.24 8.21
C SER A 160 -5.23 -5.43 7.55
N SER A 161 -5.52 -4.65 6.50
CA SER A 161 -6.77 -4.75 5.76
C SER A 161 -6.90 -6.12 5.09
N SER A 162 -5.85 -6.62 4.45
CA SER A 162 -5.85 -7.96 3.84
C SER A 162 -6.01 -9.06 4.87
N ALA A 163 -5.36 -8.94 6.03
CA ALA A 163 -5.45 -9.92 7.11
C ALA A 163 -6.90 -10.01 7.64
N ILE A 164 -7.56 -8.87 7.87
CA ILE A 164 -8.94 -8.83 8.35
C ILE A 164 -9.89 -9.49 7.35
N TRP A 165 -9.82 -9.11 6.07
CA TRP A 165 -10.66 -9.73 5.05
C TRP A 165 -10.39 -11.22 4.87
N THR A 166 -9.13 -11.65 4.97
CA THR A 166 -8.77 -13.07 4.88
C THR A 166 -9.27 -13.84 6.10
N ALA A 167 -9.20 -13.26 7.30
CA ALA A 167 -9.74 -13.86 8.51
C ALA A 167 -11.26 -14.03 8.41
N ILE A 168 -11.97 -13.02 7.88
CA ILE A 168 -13.41 -13.11 7.60
C ILE A 168 -13.68 -14.26 6.61
N LEU A 169 -12.92 -14.37 5.53
CA LEU A 169 -13.09 -15.45 4.56
C LEU A 169 -12.88 -16.84 5.19
N ILE A 170 -11.82 -16.99 6.00
CA ILE A 170 -11.55 -18.25 6.72
C ILE A 170 -12.70 -18.58 7.67
N PHE A 171 -13.19 -17.59 8.42
CA PHE A 171 -14.33 -17.76 9.33
C PHE A 171 -15.58 -18.24 8.57
N LEU A 172 -15.88 -17.64 7.41
CA LEU A 172 -17.02 -18.06 6.58
C LEU A 172 -16.87 -19.50 6.08
N ILE A 173 -15.69 -19.86 5.55
CA ILE A 173 -15.46 -21.18 4.93
C ILE A 173 -15.37 -22.31 5.96
N LYS A 174 -14.65 -22.09 7.07
CA LYS A 174 -14.32 -23.14 8.04
C LYS A 174 -15.28 -23.22 9.22
N ILE A 175 -15.96 -22.13 9.56
CA ILE A 175 -16.82 -22.07 10.74
C ILE A 175 -18.27 -21.92 10.32
N LEU A 176 -18.61 -20.89 9.52
CA LEU A 176 -20.02 -20.59 9.22
C LEU A 176 -20.66 -21.64 8.31
N PHE A 177 -20.09 -21.91 7.13
CA PHE A 177 -20.71 -22.85 6.18
C PHE A 177 -20.86 -24.28 6.70
N PRO A 178 -19.92 -24.86 7.46
CA PRO A 178 -20.10 -26.19 8.03
C PRO A 178 -21.17 -26.30 9.13
N LEU A 179 -21.67 -25.17 9.65
CA LEU A 179 -22.76 -25.14 10.64
C LEU A 179 -24.15 -25.20 10.00
N PHE A 180 -24.25 -24.99 8.68
CA PHE A 180 -25.49 -25.05 7.89
C PHE A 180 -25.47 -26.26 6.95
#